data_AF-D2R490-F1
#
_entry.id   AF-D2R490-F1
#
_cell.length_a   1.000
_cell.length_b   1.000
_cell.length_c   1.000
_cell.angle_alpha   90.00
_cell.angle_beta   90.00
_cell.angle_gamma   90.00
#
_symmetry.space_group_name_H-M   'P 1'
#
loop_
_entity.id
_entity.type
_entity.pdbx_description
1 polymer ?
#
loop_
_entity_poly.entity_id
_entity_poly.type
_entity_poly.pdbx_seq_one_letter_code
_entity_poly.pdbx_strand_id
1 'polypeptide(L)'
;MSQKPTSGDSPATKSEPSIVRSLVSLAIVIHFICVGVVLASNLRRSPLQSRLVDIFGSYTQTFNFDPDFTPYYYTFGRPMDDDSVIEIDLYPSGDEPLAGQEKIKTVVLPEAGSGLLGDKQRHLAIARVLAFHAMPDIEAVDVTSEIAKAVGVRVMLENGARRAVVRCVQRMSQPADLADLQPGFPPNDPTAAPYNVTVYEADVWILENGTAGTLPRAARGEVAPGRTPPPASSSSGARPSSTPAPPKTSGGNSGSDSSSKSAPPATSNTSPSSEPKN
;
A
#
# COMPACT_ATOMS: atom_id res chain seq x y z
N MET A 1 33.92 -12.69 -83.81
CA MET A 1 33.14 -11.46 -83.56
C MET A 1 32.72 -11.46 -82.08
N SER A 2 33.64 -11.28 -81.14
CA SER A 2 33.94 -10.03 -80.41
C SER A 2 32.77 -9.06 -80.26
N GLN A 3 32.03 -9.17 -79.15
CA GLN A 3 31.36 -8.04 -78.54
C GLN A 3 32.01 -7.71 -77.20
N LYS A 4 32.45 -6.46 -77.11
CA LYS A 4 33.22 -5.82 -76.05
C LYS A 4 32.28 -5.53 -74.88
N PRO A 5 32.56 -5.97 -73.64
CA PRO A 5 31.83 -5.47 -72.48
C PRO A 5 32.21 -4.00 -72.27
N THR A 6 31.25 -3.12 -72.51
CA THR A 6 31.36 -1.69 -72.21
C THR A 6 31.31 -1.53 -70.69
N SER A 7 32.48 -1.41 -70.08
CA SER A 7 32.66 -0.89 -68.73
C SER A 7 32.12 0.55 -68.69
N GLY A 8 30.85 0.69 -68.31
CA GLY A 8 30.28 1.95 -67.92
C GLY A 8 30.80 2.30 -66.53
N ASP A 9 31.84 3.12 -66.48
CA ASP A 9 32.23 3.88 -65.29
C ASP A 9 31.00 4.66 -64.81
N SER A 10 30.31 4.13 -63.80
CA SER A 10 29.42 4.93 -62.98
C SER A 10 30.32 5.81 -62.11
N PRO A 11 30.26 7.15 -62.21
CA PRO A 11 31.03 7.99 -61.33
C PRO A 11 30.57 7.68 -59.90
N ALA A 12 31.48 7.15 -59.08
CA ALA A 12 31.28 6.93 -57.66
C ALA A 12 30.90 8.27 -57.01
N THR A 13 29.60 8.50 -56.89
CA THR A 13 29.04 9.65 -56.20
C THR A 13 29.39 9.50 -54.72
N LYS A 14 30.41 10.27 -54.33
CA LYS A 14 30.82 10.66 -52.98
C LYS A 14 30.01 10.01 -51.86
N SER A 15 30.63 9.03 -51.23
CA SER A 15 30.22 8.26 -50.04
C SER A 15 30.14 9.10 -48.75
N GLU A 16 29.71 10.37 -48.82
CA GLU A 16 29.52 11.26 -47.66
C GLU A 16 28.15 11.16 -46.94
N PRO A 17 27.05 10.57 -47.48
CA PRO A 17 25.80 10.49 -46.71
C PRO A 17 25.82 9.42 -45.61
N SER A 18 26.82 8.55 -45.52
CA SER A 18 26.86 7.44 -44.56
C SER A 18 27.16 7.90 -43.13
N ILE A 19 28.14 8.79 -42.96
CA ILE A 19 28.57 9.29 -41.64
C ILE A 19 27.46 10.15 -41.03
N VAL A 20 26.86 11.06 -41.81
CA VAL A 20 25.76 11.90 -41.34
C VAL A 20 24.56 11.06 -40.93
N ARG A 21 24.18 10.05 -41.74
CA ARG A 21 23.10 9.12 -41.38
C ARG A 21 23.41 8.32 -40.10
N SER A 22 24.66 7.89 -39.92
CA SER A 22 25.11 7.18 -38.72
C SER A 22 25.03 8.08 -37.48
N LEU A 23 25.51 9.33 -37.57
CA LEU A 23 25.43 10.30 -36.48
C LEU A 23 23.98 10.65 -36.12
N VAL A 24 23.12 10.87 -37.13
CA VAL A 24 21.70 11.14 -36.91
C VAL A 24 21.02 9.93 -36.26
N SER A 25 21.29 8.71 -36.75
CA SER A 25 20.74 7.50 -36.15
C SER A 25 21.18 7.31 -34.70
N LEU A 26 22.44 7.61 -34.38
CA LEU A 26 22.95 7.54 -33.02
C LEU A 26 22.30 8.59 -32.11
N ALA A 27 22.17 9.83 -32.58
CA ALA A 27 21.50 10.90 -31.85
C ALA A 27 20.04 10.55 -31.53
N ILE A 28 19.33 9.94 -32.49
CA ILE A 28 17.95 9.45 -32.29
C ILE A 28 17.89 8.36 -31.22
N VAL A 29 18.82 7.39 -31.24
CA VAL A 29 18.87 6.34 -30.22
C VAL A 29 19.15 6.92 -28.83
N ILE A 30 20.10 7.84 -28.71
CA ILE A 30 20.39 8.54 -27.45
C ILE A 30 19.15 9.30 -26.97
N HIS A 31 18.47 10.03 -27.86
CA HIS A 31 17.23 10.74 -27.53
C HIS A 31 16.17 9.79 -26.96
N PHE A 32 15.90 8.66 -27.62
CA PHE A 32 14.93 7.68 -27.12
C PHE A 32 15.34 7.05 -25.79
N ILE A 33 16.63 6.84 -25.54
CA ILE A 33 17.12 6.38 -24.23
C ILE A 33 16.86 7.45 -23.17
N CYS A 34 17.19 8.73 -23.43
CA CYS A 34 16.94 9.82 -22.49
C CYS A 34 15.44 9.93 -22.16
N VAL A 35 14.58 9.97 -23.17
CA VAL A 35 13.12 10.02 -23.00
C VAL A 35 12.62 8.79 -22.25
N GLY A 36 13.07 7.59 -22.63
CA GLY A 36 12.69 6.34 -21.98
C GLY A 36 13.09 6.29 -20.51
N VAL A 37 14.29 6.78 -20.16
CA VAL A 37 14.74 6.86 -18.77
C VAL A 37 13.89 7.85 -17.97
N VAL A 38 13.58 9.03 -18.50
CA VAL A 38 12.76 10.02 -17.80
C VAL A 38 11.33 9.50 -17.60
N LEU A 39 10.70 8.94 -18.63
CA LEU A 39 9.35 8.37 -18.52
C LEU A 39 9.30 7.17 -17.57
N ALA A 40 10.30 6.28 -17.60
CA ALA A 40 10.38 5.15 -16.68
C ALA A 40 10.69 5.57 -15.23
N SER A 41 11.28 6.75 -15.05
CA SER A 41 11.61 7.31 -13.73
C SER A 41 10.41 7.98 -13.04
N ASN A 42 9.23 7.95 -13.64
CA ASN A 42 7.98 8.38 -13.00
C ASN A 42 7.49 7.39 -11.94
N LEU A 43 7.90 6.11 -12.00
CA LEU A 43 7.52 5.06 -11.04
C LEU A 43 8.72 4.68 -10.18
N ARG A 44 8.73 5.08 -8.90
CA ARG A 44 9.78 4.78 -7.90
C ARG A 44 11.20 4.77 -8.47
N ARG A 45 11.83 5.95 -8.54
CA ARG A 45 13.23 6.05 -8.99
C ARG A 45 14.16 5.20 -8.13
N SER A 46 14.83 4.26 -8.77
CA SER A 46 16.06 3.71 -8.23
C SER A 46 17.12 4.82 -8.09
N PRO A 47 18.10 4.70 -7.18
CA PRO A 47 19.18 5.67 -7.06
C PRO A 47 19.93 5.93 -8.37
N LEU A 48 20.03 4.90 -9.23
CA LEU A 48 20.61 5.02 -10.56
C LEU A 48 19.74 5.88 -11.49
N GLN A 49 18.42 5.63 -11.48
CA GLN A 49 17.48 6.44 -12.26
C GLN A 49 17.50 7.90 -11.83
N SER A 50 17.56 8.20 -10.52
CA SER A 50 17.70 9.59 -10.05
C SER A 50 18.94 10.27 -10.62
N ARG A 51 20.10 9.60 -10.59
CA ARG A 51 21.34 10.15 -11.17
C ARG A 51 21.25 10.34 -12.69
N LEU A 52 20.64 9.39 -13.41
CA LEU A 52 20.47 9.50 -14.86
C LEU A 52 19.51 10.63 -15.21
N VAL A 53 18.43 10.79 -14.44
CA VAL A 53 17.49 11.90 -14.55
C VAL A 53 18.19 13.23 -14.31
N ASP A 54 19.04 13.35 -13.28
CA ASP A 54 19.76 14.60 -13.01
C ASP A 54 20.69 14.99 -14.18
N ILE A 55 21.34 13.99 -14.80
CA ILE A 55 22.20 14.19 -15.98
C ILE A 55 21.37 14.59 -17.20
N PHE A 56 20.27 13.88 -17.47
CA PHE A 56 19.44 14.09 -18.65
C PHE A 56 18.43 15.24 -18.51
N GLY A 57 18.19 15.72 -17.28
CA GLY A 57 17.15 16.70 -16.97
C GLY A 57 17.30 17.99 -17.75
N SER A 58 18.53 18.52 -17.84
CA SER A 58 18.84 19.72 -18.63
C SER A 58 18.48 19.57 -20.12
N TYR A 59 18.72 18.37 -20.68
CA TYR A 59 18.37 18.05 -22.06
C TYR A 59 16.86 17.89 -22.23
N THR A 60 16.20 17.13 -21.37
CA THR A 60 14.75 16.85 -21.48
C THR A 60 13.89 18.08 -21.20
N GLN A 61 14.35 19.00 -20.36
CA GLN A 61 13.71 20.28 -20.11
C GLN A 61 13.57 21.12 -21.40
N THR A 62 14.55 21.05 -22.31
CA THR A 62 14.51 21.77 -23.58
C THR A 62 13.35 21.30 -24.49
N PHE A 63 12.95 20.03 -24.36
CA PHE A 63 11.87 19.43 -25.14
C PHE A 63 10.51 19.52 -24.45
N ASN A 64 10.43 20.26 -23.34
CA ASN A 64 9.24 20.31 -22.49
C ASN A 64 8.79 18.91 -22.02
N PHE A 65 9.72 17.94 -21.97
CA PHE A 65 9.59 16.75 -21.14
C PHE A 65 9.95 17.16 -19.71
N ASP A 66 9.25 18.19 -19.22
CA ASP A 66 9.64 18.93 -18.03
C ASP A 66 9.56 18.03 -16.80
N PRO A 67 10.69 17.82 -16.11
CA PRO A 67 10.79 17.10 -14.85
C PRO A 67 10.31 17.90 -13.63
N ASP A 68 9.32 18.79 -13.73
CA ASP A 68 8.59 19.19 -12.51
C ASP A 68 7.89 18.00 -11.84
N PHE A 69 7.99 16.79 -12.43
CA PHE A 69 7.97 15.48 -11.76
C PHE A 69 6.85 15.33 -10.76
N THR A 70 5.71 15.92 -11.07
CA THR A 70 4.46 15.40 -10.60
C THR A 70 4.44 13.95 -11.07
N PRO A 71 4.50 12.94 -10.18
CA PRO A 71 4.32 11.57 -10.61
C PRO A 71 2.88 11.52 -11.12
N TYR A 72 2.74 11.73 -12.43
CA TYR A 72 1.56 11.31 -13.14
C TYR A 72 1.63 9.81 -13.08
N TYR A 73 1.01 9.26 -12.04
CA TYR A 73 0.69 7.86 -12.02
C TYR A 73 -0.13 7.63 -13.29
N TYR A 74 0.44 6.87 -14.24
CA TYR A 74 -0.22 6.46 -15.48
C TYR A 74 -1.48 5.61 -15.23
N THR A 75 -1.82 5.39 -13.97
CA THR A 75 -2.97 4.66 -13.50
C THR A 75 -4.15 5.62 -13.32
N PHE A 76 -5.35 5.10 -13.16
CA PHE A 76 -6.59 5.90 -13.19
C PHE A 76 -6.79 6.77 -11.94
N GLY A 77 -5.73 7.04 -11.18
CA GLY A 77 -5.78 7.72 -9.88
C GLY A 77 -6.67 6.99 -8.87
N ARG A 78 -6.88 5.68 -9.04
CA ARG A 78 -7.70 4.91 -8.09
C ARG A 78 -6.86 4.62 -6.85
N PRO A 79 -7.44 4.65 -5.65
CA PRO A 79 -6.71 4.26 -4.43
C PRO A 79 -6.05 2.88 -4.50
N MET A 80 -6.58 1.94 -5.30
CA MET A 80 -5.98 0.62 -5.52
C MET A 80 -4.66 0.64 -6.31
N ASP A 81 -4.41 1.73 -7.03
CA ASP A 81 -3.21 1.93 -7.85
C ASP A 81 -2.05 2.55 -7.03
N ASP A 82 -2.35 3.09 -5.86
CA ASP A 82 -1.38 3.71 -4.97
C ASP A 82 -0.40 2.69 -4.37
N ASP A 83 0.84 3.12 -4.20
CA ASP A 83 1.90 2.28 -3.66
C ASP A 83 1.68 2.03 -2.16
N SER A 84 1.45 0.77 -1.79
CA SER A 84 1.27 0.38 -0.38
C SER A 84 2.47 -0.40 0.15
N VAL A 85 2.89 -0.10 1.37
CA VAL A 85 3.93 -0.81 2.11
C VAL A 85 3.43 -1.18 3.51
N ILE A 86 4.04 -2.19 4.12
CA ILE A 86 3.73 -2.58 5.51
C ILE A 86 4.91 -2.17 6.39
N GLU A 87 4.66 -1.27 7.33
CA GLU A 87 5.62 -0.87 8.36
C GLU A 87 5.27 -1.56 9.67
N ILE A 88 6.27 -2.11 10.35
CA ILE A 88 6.09 -2.93 11.54
C ILE A 88 7.03 -2.42 12.61
N ASP A 89 6.48 -1.77 13.64
CA ASP A 89 7.23 -1.41 14.84
C ASP A 89 7.24 -2.58 15.82
N LEU A 90 8.42 -3.01 16.26
CA LEU A 90 8.60 -4.16 17.14
C LEU A 90 8.87 -3.73 18.58
N TYR A 91 8.30 -4.47 19.53
CA TYR A 91 8.37 -4.20 20.97
C TYR A 91 8.67 -5.49 21.76
N PRO A 92 9.36 -5.37 22.91
CA PRO A 92 9.84 -6.54 23.65
C PRO A 92 8.76 -7.34 24.35
N SER A 93 7.69 -6.69 24.85
CA SER A 93 6.68 -7.32 25.69
C SER A 93 5.27 -7.28 25.08
N GLY A 94 4.56 -8.41 25.16
CA GLY A 94 3.16 -8.54 24.77
C GLY A 94 2.18 -7.90 25.76
N ASP A 95 2.52 -7.96 27.04
CA ASP A 95 1.58 -7.71 28.14
C ASP A 95 1.61 -6.27 28.65
N GLU A 96 2.71 -5.55 28.41
CA GLU A 96 2.89 -4.17 28.85
C GLU A 96 2.20 -3.16 27.91
N PRO A 97 1.72 -2.02 28.42
CA PRO A 97 1.15 -0.97 27.59
C PRO A 97 2.21 -0.35 26.68
N LEU A 98 1.84 -0.10 25.42
CA LEU A 98 2.75 0.40 24.37
C LEU A 98 3.48 1.70 24.77
N ALA A 99 2.81 2.59 25.52
CA ALA A 99 3.35 3.89 25.90
C ALA A 99 4.58 3.82 26.82
N GLY A 100 4.80 2.68 27.50
CA GLY A 100 5.95 2.47 28.38
C GLY A 100 7.07 1.63 27.76
N GLN A 101 6.89 1.10 26.56
CA GLN A 101 7.84 0.19 25.94
C GLN A 101 8.77 0.92 24.98
N GLU A 102 10.06 0.61 25.05
CA GLU A 102 11.02 1.06 24.05
C GLU A 102 10.87 0.26 22.75
N LYS A 103 10.81 0.97 21.63
CA LYS A 103 10.74 0.35 20.31
C LYS A 103 12.07 -0.32 19.99
N ILE A 104 12.06 -1.62 19.72
CA ILE A 104 13.26 -2.38 19.33
C ILE A 104 13.76 -1.89 17.96
N LYS A 105 12.87 -1.94 16.96
CA LYS A 105 13.14 -1.47 15.60
C LYS A 105 11.86 -1.34 14.78
N THR A 106 11.97 -0.65 13.65
CA THR A 106 10.94 -0.61 12.61
C THR A 106 11.41 -1.44 11.41
N VAL A 107 10.56 -2.35 10.93
CA VAL A 107 10.79 -3.15 9.72
C VAL A 107 9.81 -2.69 8.65
N VAL A 108 10.29 -2.40 7.44
CA VAL A 108 9.45 -2.01 6.30
C VAL A 108 9.47 -3.14 5.28
N LEU A 109 8.29 -3.64 4.91
CA LEU A 109 8.14 -4.69 3.91
C LEU A 109 7.69 -4.11 2.56
N PRO A 110 8.31 -4.53 1.44
CA PRO A 110 9.47 -5.41 1.36
C PRO A 110 10.75 -4.73 1.86
N GLU A 111 11.60 -5.49 2.58
CA GLU A 111 12.85 -4.96 3.16
C GLU A 111 13.86 -4.62 2.06
N ALA A 112 14.52 -3.47 2.20
CA ALA A 112 15.54 -3.03 1.26
C ALA A 112 16.71 -4.03 1.26
N GLY A 113 16.82 -4.83 0.19
CA GLY A 113 17.87 -5.83 0.04
C GLY A 113 17.40 -7.29 0.10
N SER A 114 16.11 -7.58 0.27
CA SER A 114 15.60 -8.96 0.10
C SER A 114 15.85 -9.42 -1.34
N GLY A 115 16.82 -10.32 -1.54
CA GLY A 115 17.41 -10.61 -2.86
C GLY A 115 16.51 -11.34 -3.86
N LEU A 116 15.28 -11.71 -3.49
CA LEU A 116 14.36 -12.45 -4.34
C LEU A 116 13.23 -11.55 -4.83
N LEU A 117 13.22 -11.27 -6.13
CA LEU A 117 12.18 -10.48 -6.80
C LEU A 117 10.76 -10.98 -6.49
N GLY A 118 10.60 -12.31 -6.34
CA GLY A 118 9.32 -12.93 -5.99
C GLY A 118 8.83 -12.57 -4.58
N ASP A 119 9.72 -12.54 -3.58
CA ASP A 119 9.34 -12.12 -2.23
C ASP A 119 8.94 -10.64 -2.21
N LYS A 120 9.66 -9.78 -2.94
CA LYS A 120 9.31 -8.37 -3.08
C LYS A 120 7.90 -8.20 -3.66
N GLN A 121 7.60 -8.90 -4.75
CA GLN A 121 6.27 -8.86 -5.37
C GLN A 121 5.17 -9.39 -4.43
N ARG A 122 5.45 -10.46 -3.68
CA ARG A 122 4.49 -11.01 -2.72
C ARG A 122 4.15 -10.00 -1.62
N HIS A 123 5.13 -9.35 -1.00
CA HIS A 123 4.86 -8.37 0.06
C HIS A 123 4.12 -7.14 -0.48
N LEU A 124 4.44 -6.67 -1.69
CA LEU A 124 3.70 -5.60 -2.34
C LEU A 124 2.24 -6.00 -2.62
N ALA A 125 2.01 -7.23 -3.07
CA ALA A 125 0.65 -7.74 -3.28
C ALA A 125 -0.13 -7.81 -1.96
N ILE A 126 0.47 -8.31 -0.88
CA ILE A 126 -0.16 -8.35 0.45
C ILE A 126 -0.47 -6.94 0.96
N ALA A 127 0.47 -5.99 0.81
CA ALA A 127 0.26 -4.60 1.21
C ALA A 127 -0.92 -3.97 0.46
N ARG A 128 -1.03 -4.21 -0.85
CA ARG A 128 -2.16 -3.72 -1.66
C ARG A 128 -3.50 -4.34 -1.25
N VAL A 129 -3.53 -5.66 -0.99
CA VAL A 129 -4.75 -6.34 -0.52
C VAL A 129 -5.17 -5.80 0.84
N LEU A 130 -4.21 -5.60 1.76
CA LEU A 130 -4.47 -5.00 3.07
C LEU A 130 -5.01 -3.58 2.94
N ALA A 131 -4.38 -2.73 2.12
CA ALA A 131 -4.83 -1.36 1.87
C ALA A 131 -6.24 -1.33 1.26
N PHE A 132 -6.52 -2.19 0.27
CA PHE A 132 -7.83 -2.31 -0.35
C PHE A 132 -8.92 -2.65 0.67
N HIS A 133 -8.71 -3.67 1.50
CA HIS A 133 -9.70 -4.06 2.51
C HIS A 133 -9.78 -3.13 3.73
N ALA A 134 -8.85 -2.19 3.87
CA ALA A 134 -8.86 -1.18 4.92
C ALA A 134 -9.63 0.10 4.54
N MET A 135 -10.09 0.21 3.29
CA MET A 135 -10.88 1.36 2.85
C MET A 135 -12.22 1.41 3.62
N PRO A 136 -12.70 2.61 4.01
CA PRO A 136 -13.85 2.74 4.90
C PRO A 136 -15.18 2.28 4.28
N ASP A 137 -15.23 2.15 2.96
CA ASP A 137 -16.36 1.62 2.19
C ASP A 137 -16.38 0.08 2.11
N ILE A 138 -15.32 -0.59 2.56
CA ILE A 138 -15.17 -2.05 2.53
C ILE A 138 -15.17 -2.59 3.97
N GLU A 139 -16.27 -3.23 4.37
CA GLU A 139 -16.40 -3.88 5.67
C GLU A 139 -15.66 -5.24 5.69
N ALA A 140 -14.33 -5.21 5.78
CA ALA A 140 -13.47 -6.41 5.77
C ALA A 140 -12.47 -6.44 6.94
N VAL A 141 -12.93 -6.09 8.14
CA VAL A 141 -12.11 -6.01 9.37
C VAL A 141 -11.44 -7.35 9.70
N ASP A 142 -12.13 -8.47 9.49
CA ASP A 142 -11.58 -9.81 9.77
C ASP A 142 -10.38 -10.11 8.87
N VAL A 143 -10.50 -9.84 7.57
CA VAL A 143 -9.44 -10.09 6.57
C VAL A 143 -8.22 -9.21 6.86
N THR A 144 -8.42 -7.91 7.11
CA THR A 144 -7.31 -6.99 7.42
C THR A 144 -6.60 -7.39 8.71
N SER A 145 -7.35 -7.81 9.73
CA SER A 145 -6.81 -8.28 11.00
C SER A 145 -6.03 -9.58 10.86
N GLU A 146 -6.52 -10.53 10.07
CA GLU A 146 -5.80 -11.78 9.81
C GLU A 146 -4.49 -11.56 9.03
N ILE A 147 -4.50 -10.69 8.03
CA ILE A 147 -3.29 -10.33 7.28
C ILE A 147 -2.27 -9.68 8.22
N ALA A 148 -2.70 -8.68 9.01
CA ALA A 148 -1.83 -7.99 9.96
C ALA A 148 -1.27 -8.96 11.02
N LYS A 149 -2.11 -9.88 11.52
CA LYS A 149 -1.71 -10.96 12.44
C LYS A 149 -0.62 -11.83 11.82
N ALA A 150 -0.85 -12.36 10.63
CA ALA A 150 0.05 -13.31 9.98
C ALA A 150 1.41 -12.67 9.69
N VAL A 151 1.39 -11.46 9.13
CA VAL A 151 2.62 -10.69 8.81
C VAL A 151 3.34 -10.28 10.10
N GLY A 152 2.61 -9.73 11.07
CA GLY A 152 3.17 -9.28 12.35
C GLY A 152 3.81 -10.43 13.12
N VAL A 153 3.13 -11.58 13.26
CA VAL A 153 3.67 -12.75 13.97
C VAL A 153 4.94 -13.26 13.31
N ARG A 154 4.96 -13.37 11.98
CA ARG A 154 6.16 -13.81 11.27
C ARG A 154 7.34 -12.90 11.58
N VAL A 155 7.18 -11.59 11.43
CA VAL A 155 8.27 -10.62 11.65
C VAL A 155 8.65 -10.56 13.13
N MET A 156 7.72 -10.71 14.06
CA MET A 156 8.01 -10.81 15.48
C MET A 156 8.91 -12.02 15.80
N LEU A 157 8.59 -13.20 15.26
CA LEU A 157 9.36 -14.42 15.46
C LEU A 157 10.77 -14.32 14.87
N GLU A 158 10.91 -13.75 13.66
CA GLU A 158 12.20 -13.52 13.01
C GLU A 158 13.12 -12.58 13.82
N ASN A 159 12.55 -11.74 14.69
CA ASN A 159 13.26 -10.68 15.42
C ASN A 159 13.23 -10.83 16.94
N GLY A 160 12.68 -11.92 17.47
CA GLY A 160 12.56 -12.14 18.92
C GLY A 160 11.65 -11.15 19.64
N ALA A 161 10.72 -10.49 18.94
CA ALA A 161 9.76 -9.57 19.55
C ALA A 161 8.49 -10.32 20.01
N ARG A 162 7.77 -9.77 20.99
CA ARG A 162 6.50 -10.33 21.48
C ARG A 162 5.29 -9.48 21.12
N ARG A 163 5.52 -8.24 20.72
CA ARG A 163 4.50 -7.30 20.27
C ARG A 163 4.96 -6.54 19.04
N ALA A 164 4.01 -6.26 18.16
CA ALA A 164 4.21 -5.47 16.96
C ALA A 164 3.05 -4.50 16.76
N VAL A 165 3.35 -3.32 16.22
CA VAL A 165 2.34 -2.42 15.65
C VAL A 165 2.51 -2.46 14.14
N VAL A 166 1.53 -3.06 13.47
CA VAL A 166 1.52 -3.21 12.01
C VAL A 166 0.74 -2.06 11.40
N ARG A 167 1.40 -1.29 10.54
CA ARG A 167 0.83 -0.18 9.78
C ARG A 167 0.86 -0.51 8.30
N CYS A 168 -0.27 -0.35 7.63
CA CYS A 168 -0.30 -0.26 6.18
C CYS A 168 -0.19 1.22 5.81
N VAL A 169 0.91 1.58 5.16
CA VAL A 169 1.18 2.94 4.71
C VAL A 169 0.99 2.96 3.20
N GLN A 170 0.03 3.75 2.76
CA GLN A 170 -0.25 4.00 1.37
C GLN A 170 0.36 5.33 0.97
N ARG A 171 1.12 5.35 -0.12
CA ARG A 171 1.59 6.58 -0.73
C ARG A 171 0.56 7.05 -1.74
N MET A 172 -0.08 8.18 -1.43
CA MET A 172 -1.04 8.81 -2.30
C MET A 172 -0.39 9.24 -3.62
N SER A 173 -1.13 9.03 -4.70
CA SER A 173 -0.89 9.75 -5.95
C SER A 173 -0.96 11.26 -5.73
N GLN A 174 -0.14 12.04 -6.43
CA GLN A 174 -0.22 13.49 -6.32
C GLN A 174 -1.60 13.98 -6.82
N PRO A 175 -2.32 14.77 -6.01
CA PRO A 175 -3.58 15.36 -6.46
C PRO A 175 -3.37 16.21 -7.72
N ALA A 176 -4.34 16.18 -8.63
CA ALA A 176 -4.29 17.00 -9.84
C ALA A 176 -4.37 18.49 -9.53
N ASP A 177 -5.07 18.87 -8.46
CA ASP A 177 -5.11 20.25 -7.97
C ASP A 177 -4.11 20.45 -6.84
N LEU A 178 -3.01 21.15 -7.14
CA LEU A 178 -2.00 21.50 -6.15
C LEU A 178 -2.50 22.57 -5.18
N ALA A 179 -3.57 23.31 -5.52
CA ALA A 179 -4.14 24.34 -4.65
C ALA A 179 -4.89 23.72 -3.45
N ASP A 180 -5.33 22.47 -3.57
CA ASP A 180 -5.93 21.70 -2.46
C ASP A 180 -4.87 21.21 -1.46
N LEU A 181 -3.59 21.31 -1.78
CA LEU A 181 -2.50 20.89 -0.90
C LEU A 181 -2.26 21.94 0.19
N GLN A 182 -2.03 21.48 1.42
CA GLN A 182 -1.74 22.38 2.54
C GLN A 182 -0.51 23.26 2.23
N PRO A 183 -0.48 24.54 2.67
CA PRO A 183 0.69 25.38 2.52
C PRO A 183 1.95 24.69 3.06
N GLY A 184 2.97 24.53 2.22
CA GLY A 184 4.22 23.83 2.56
C GLY A 184 4.25 22.35 2.20
N PHE A 185 3.20 21.80 1.58
CA PHE A 185 3.28 20.49 0.94
C PHE A 185 4.33 20.55 -0.19
N PRO A 186 5.23 19.57 -0.32
CA PRO A 186 6.32 19.64 -1.29
C PRO A 186 5.90 19.09 -2.66
N PRO A 187 5.43 19.93 -3.62
CA PRO A 187 4.89 19.44 -4.89
C PRO A 187 5.93 18.71 -5.76
N ASN A 188 7.21 19.04 -5.57
CA ASN A 188 8.33 18.57 -6.38
C ASN A 188 9.07 17.39 -5.72
N ASP A 189 8.65 16.96 -4.52
CA ASP A 189 9.20 15.79 -3.84
C ASP A 189 8.10 14.75 -3.57
N PRO A 190 7.77 13.90 -4.56
CA PRO A 190 6.79 12.83 -4.41
C PRO A 190 7.24 11.73 -3.44
N THR A 191 8.47 11.83 -2.91
CA THR A 191 8.97 10.92 -1.89
C THR A 191 8.83 11.44 -0.48
N ALA A 192 8.38 12.67 -0.31
CA ALA A 192 8.21 13.29 0.99
C ALA A 192 7.16 12.56 1.85
N ALA A 193 7.39 12.58 3.16
CA ALA A 193 6.51 11.96 4.15
C ALA A 193 5.03 12.40 4.07
N PRO A 194 4.67 13.65 3.70
CA PRO A 194 3.27 14.07 3.57
C PRO A 194 2.45 13.28 2.55
N TYR A 195 3.08 12.60 1.58
CA TYR A 195 2.38 11.72 0.65
C TYR A 195 2.01 10.36 1.26
N ASN A 196 2.55 10.02 2.42
CA ASN A 196 2.32 8.74 3.07
C ASN A 196 1.17 8.85 4.07
N VAL A 197 0.10 8.08 3.84
CA VAL A 197 -1.07 7.98 4.70
C VAL A 197 -1.15 6.59 5.31
N THR A 198 -1.36 6.51 6.61
CA THR A 198 -1.63 5.23 7.28
C THR A 198 -3.10 4.87 7.07
N VAL A 199 -3.36 3.88 6.21
CA VAL A 199 -4.73 3.42 5.91
C VAL A 199 -5.21 2.35 6.87
N TYR A 200 -4.28 1.64 7.52
CA TYR A 200 -4.60 0.62 8.51
C TYR A 200 -3.55 0.58 9.60
N GLU A 201 -3.97 0.41 10.85
CA GLU A 201 -3.08 0.20 11.99
C GLU A 201 -3.69 -0.83 12.95
N ALA A 202 -2.90 -1.83 13.33
CA ALA A 202 -3.28 -2.84 14.32
C ALA A 202 -2.13 -3.17 15.26
N ASP A 203 -2.48 -3.42 16.52
CA ASP A 203 -1.57 -4.05 17.49
C ASP A 203 -1.66 -5.56 17.35
N VAL A 204 -0.51 -6.22 17.27
CA VAL A 204 -0.37 -7.67 17.22
C VAL A 204 0.52 -8.09 18.39
N TRP A 205 0.13 -9.13 19.12
CA TRP A 205 0.95 -9.65 20.23
C TRP A 205 0.86 -11.16 20.30
N ILE A 206 1.89 -11.78 20.87
CA ILE A 206 1.93 -13.22 21.14
C ILE A 206 1.74 -13.42 22.64
N LEU A 207 0.67 -14.12 23.02
CA LEU A 207 0.40 -14.49 24.41
C LEU A 207 1.35 -15.59 24.89
N GLU A 208 1.42 -15.80 26.21
CA GLU A 208 2.24 -16.85 26.83
C GLU A 208 1.95 -18.26 26.28
N ASN A 209 0.69 -18.53 25.92
CA ASN A 209 0.26 -19.81 25.34
C ASN A 209 0.64 -19.96 23.85
N GLY A 210 1.39 -19.01 23.27
CA GLY A 210 1.78 -18.99 21.87
C GLY A 210 0.68 -18.54 20.90
N THR A 211 -0.52 -18.23 21.40
CA THR A 211 -1.61 -17.72 20.56
C THR A 211 -1.38 -16.24 20.25
N ALA A 212 -1.48 -15.89 18.97
CA ALA A 212 -1.40 -14.50 18.56
C ALA A 212 -2.76 -13.80 18.69
N GLY A 213 -2.77 -12.58 19.24
CA GLY A 213 -3.90 -11.67 19.28
C GLY A 213 -3.70 -10.49 18.32
N THR A 214 -4.80 -9.88 17.90
CA THR A 214 -4.81 -8.64 17.10
C THR A 214 -5.90 -7.71 17.56
N LEU A 215 -5.59 -6.41 17.57
CA LEU A 215 -6.55 -5.35 17.86
C LEU A 215 -6.36 -4.21 16.85
N PRO A 216 -7.29 -4.01 15.91
CA PRO A 216 -7.32 -2.84 15.06
C PRO A 216 -7.43 -1.57 15.92
N ARG A 217 -6.65 -0.53 15.59
CA ARG A 217 -6.70 0.70 16.38
C ARG A 217 -7.98 1.50 16.20
N ALA A 218 -8.63 1.40 15.05
CA ALA A 218 -9.96 1.99 14.85
C ALA A 218 -10.97 1.49 15.91
N ALA A 219 -10.87 0.23 16.32
CA ALA A 219 -11.72 -0.36 17.35
C ALA A 219 -11.41 0.12 18.78
N ARG A 220 -10.26 0.77 19.04
CA ARG A 220 -9.92 1.26 20.39
C ARG A 220 -10.82 2.42 20.85
N GLY A 221 -11.42 3.16 19.93
CA GLY A 221 -12.35 4.25 20.28
C GLY A 221 -13.71 3.74 20.78
N GLU A 222 -14.12 2.54 20.37
CA GLU A 222 -15.45 1.98 20.69
C GLU A 222 -15.44 1.06 21.91
N VAL A 223 -14.28 0.51 22.27
CA VAL A 223 -14.15 -0.33 23.46
C VAL A 223 -13.94 0.56 24.68
N ALA A 224 -14.99 0.77 25.48
CA ALA A 224 -14.88 1.39 26.79
C ALA A 224 -13.71 0.75 27.57
N PRO A 225 -12.85 1.53 28.25
CA PRO A 225 -11.66 1.00 28.90
C PRO A 225 -12.03 -0.19 29.78
N GLY A 226 -11.59 -1.39 29.37
CA GLY A 226 -11.87 -2.61 30.09
C GLY A 226 -11.25 -2.51 31.47
N ARG A 227 -12.09 -2.29 32.49
CA ARG A 227 -11.70 -2.53 33.88
C ARG A 227 -11.19 -3.95 33.96
N THR A 228 -9.92 -4.10 34.30
CA THR A 228 -9.35 -5.35 34.77
C THR A 228 -10.29 -5.90 35.85
N PRO A 229 -10.90 -7.10 35.69
CA PRO A 229 -11.68 -7.67 36.77
C PRO A 229 -10.76 -7.84 37.98
N PRO A 230 -11.14 -7.34 39.16
CA PRO A 230 -10.32 -7.51 40.35
C PRO A 230 -10.09 -9.00 40.59
N PRO A 231 -8.91 -9.39 41.11
CA PRO A 231 -8.62 -10.78 41.40
C PRO A 231 -9.71 -11.36 42.29
N ALA A 232 -10.27 -12.49 41.86
CA ALA A 232 -11.33 -13.19 42.58
C ALA A 232 -10.89 -13.43 44.02
N SER A 233 -11.50 -12.72 44.97
CA SER A 233 -11.36 -13.01 46.38
C SER A 233 -11.86 -14.42 46.64
N SER A 234 -10.94 -15.32 46.98
CA SER A 234 -11.22 -16.70 47.36
C SER A 234 -12.03 -16.73 48.66
N SER A 235 -13.36 -16.71 48.55
CA SER A 235 -14.24 -17.09 49.66
C SER A 235 -14.38 -18.61 49.69
N SER A 236 -13.60 -19.23 50.57
CA SER A 236 -13.83 -20.58 51.09
C SER A 236 -15.26 -20.68 51.66
N GLY A 237 -16.07 -21.63 51.18
CA GLY A 237 -17.43 -21.80 51.67
C GLY A 237 -18.19 -22.97 51.06
N ALA A 238 -17.96 -24.16 51.63
CA ALA A 238 -18.90 -25.27 51.83
C ALA A 238 -19.85 -25.76 50.69
N ARG A 239 -19.59 -27.01 50.28
CA ARG A 239 -20.51 -28.01 49.69
C ARG A 239 -21.84 -28.12 50.50
N PRO A 240 -22.98 -28.47 49.87
CA PRO A 240 -23.25 -29.90 49.71
C PRO A 240 -23.96 -30.30 48.39
N SER A 241 -23.90 -31.61 48.16
CA SER A 241 -24.37 -32.44 47.06
C SER A 241 -25.89 -32.59 46.92
N SER A 242 -26.38 -32.67 45.68
CA SER A 242 -27.30 -33.73 45.23
C SER A 242 -27.45 -33.77 43.70
N THR A 243 -27.53 -34.99 43.17
CA THR A 243 -27.88 -35.44 41.80
C THR A 243 -28.93 -36.54 42.06
N PRO A 244 -30.05 -36.73 41.30
CA PRO A 244 -29.97 -37.19 39.90
C PRO A 244 -31.16 -36.94 38.91
N ALA A 245 -30.81 -36.78 37.62
CA ALA A 245 -31.34 -37.44 36.39
C ALA A 245 -32.79 -37.12 35.86
N PRO A 246 -33.17 -37.55 34.62
CA PRO A 246 -33.82 -36.72 33.59
C PRO A 246 -35.23 -37.21 33.18
N PRO A 247 -35.88 -36.59 32.17
CA PRO A 247 -36.38 -37.43 31.06
C PRO A 247 -36.32 -36.82 29.64
N LYS A 248 -36.39 -37.75 28.69
CA LYS A 248 -36.51 -37.65 27.22
C LYS A 248 -37.84 -37.03 26.76
N THR A 249 -37.84 -36.42 25.55
CA THR A 249 -38.82 -36.60 24.44
C THR A 249 -38.37 -35.73 23.24
N SER A 250 -38.12 -36.30 22.04
CA SER A 250 -38.99 -36.31 20.83
C SER A 250 -39.64 -34.94 20.53
N GLY A 251 -39.59 -34.33 19.35
CA GLY A 251 -39.44 -34.81 17.98
C GLY A 251 -40.27 -33.87 17.08
N GLY A 252 -39.88 -33.74 15.80
CA GLY A 252 -40.67 -33.06 14.77
C GLY A 252 -40.53 -31.53 14.76
N ASN A 253 -40.84 -30.80 13.69
CA ASN A 253 -41.18 -31.12 12.31
C ASN A 253 -41.22 -29.75 11.59
N SER A 254 -40.94 -29.75 10.28
CA SER A 254 -41.60 -28.91 9.25
C SER A 254 -41.78 -27.39 9.41
N GLY A 255 -41.47 -26.69 8.32
CA GLY A 255 -42.27 -25.57 7.82
C GLY A 255 -41.54 -24.23 7.91
N SER A 256 -41.05 -23.68 6.80
CA SER A 256 -41.79 -23.01 5.73
C SER A 256 -41.84 -21.49 5.96
N ASP A 257 -41.41 -20.78 4.92
CA ASP A 257 -41.89 -19.49 4.47
C ASP A 257 -41.86 -18.30 5.45
N SER A 258 -40.98 -17.35 5.13
CA SER A 258 -41.39 -15.95 5.18
C SER A 258 -40.67 -15.13 4.13
N SER A 259 -41.34 -15.01 2.98
CA SER A 259 -41.23 -13.90 2.06
C SER A 259 -41.37 -12.58 2.84
N SER A 260 -40.29 -11.81 2.95
CA SER A 260 -40.38 -10.41 3.37
C SER A 260 -40.10 -9.51 2.18
N LYS A 261 -41.14 -8.72 1.91
CA LYS A 261 -41.36 -7.78 0.83
C LYS A 261 -40.73 -6.46 1.26
N SER A 262 -39.58 -6.10 0.71
CA SER A 262 -38.97 -4.79 0.97
C SER A 262 -39.41 -3.78 -0.09
N ALA A 263 -40.16 -2.78 0.38
CA ALA A 263 -40.53 -1.59 -0.36
C ALA A 263 -39.31 -0.66 -0.56
N PRO A 264 -39.30 0.20 -1.60
CA PRO A 264 -38.25 1.18 -1.80
C PRO A 264 -38.49 2.43 -0.93
N PRO A 265 -37.45 3.06 -0.35
CA PRO A 265 -37.62 4.39 0.22
C PRO A 265 -37.54 5.46 -0.86
N ALA A 266 -38.43 6.44 -0.67
CA ALA A 266 -38.63 7.60 -1.50
C ALA A 266 -37.49 8.63 -1.39
N THR A 267 -37.47 9.46 -2.42
CA THR A 267 -36.59 10.58 -2.74
C THR A 267 -36.63 11.76 -1.76
N SER A 268 -35.61 12.60 -1.96
CA SER A 268 -35.55 14.06 -1.78
C SER A 268 -35.22 14.60 -0.38
N ASN A 269 -34.06 15.25 -0.30
CA ASN A 269 -33.92 16.49 0.47
C ASN A 269 -32.94 17.42 -0.25
N THR A 270 -33.54 18.38 -0.95
CA THR A 270 -32.93 19.59 -1.48
C THR A 270 -32.69 20.54 -0.31
N SER A 271 -31.46 21.04 -0.13
CA SER A 271 -31.18 22.17 0.77
C SER A 271 -30.73 23.39 -0.05
N PRO A 272 -31.17 24.61 0.32
CA PRO A 272 -30.94 25.81 -0.48
C PRO A 272 -29.55 26.39 -0.25
N SER A 273 -28.93 26.80 -1.36
CA SER A 273 -27.72 27.61 -1.41
C SER A 273 -28.00 29.02 -0.88
N SER A 274 -27.16 29.49 0.04
CA SER A 274 -27.15 30.86 0.52
C SER A 274 -26.06 31.65 -0.21
N GLU A 275 -26.47 32.71 -0.90
CA GLU A 275 -25.59 33.78 -1.39
C GLU A 275 -24.89 34.48 -0.22
N PRO A 276 -23.62 34.87 -0.34
CA PRO A 276 -23.07 35.97 0.43
C PRO A 276 -23.13 37.26 -0.39
N LYS A 277 -23.78 38.27 0.20
CA LYS A 277 -23.52 39.68 -0.10
C LYS A 277 -22.24 40.10 0.63
N ASN A 278 -21.21 40.45 -0.12
CA ASN A 278 -20.40 41.67 -0.01
C ASN A 278 -19.16 41.58 -0.90
#